data_AF-A0A941X4P4-F1
#
_entry.id   AF-A0A941X4P4-F1
#
_cell.length_a   1.000
_cell.length_b   1.000
_cell.length_c   1.000
_cell.angle_alpha   90.00
_cell.angle_beta   90.00
_cell.angle_gamma   90.00
#
_symmetry.space_group_name_H-M   'P 1'
#
loop_
_entity.id
_entity.type
_entity.pdbx_description
1 polymer ?
#
loop_
_entity_poly.entity_id
_entity_poly.type
_entity_poly.pdbx_seq_one_letter_code
_entity_poly.pdbx_strand_id
1 'polypeptide(L)'
;MNNFQQLMIAEDGSITVEEKKFISLHNEIIHCGRMTCEFAIQMAIKLKEMRDDKLYVIAGFEKFGDYVEQAVGLKERQAYNYIKVYEDLPKDFLQSNAKIGVTKLTLLASITASNREEIMENENIGEISVRELKDKIKELEKTTERMQLDLDFYADEKEKAIEEIKESQKKQLEDLEAKQKKQLEKLKKEKEKLKQEVETLKNTPKEIETVYKKDPELEKDLDEKTKSLQDKEKELEKKQEEINTLQKKLSANDNSMIIFKIKFEEFQKKANELLIAYENVPEDKKINCKKAIQAVLDGLNL
;
A
#
# COMPACT_ATOMS: atom_id res chain seq x y z
N MET A 1 -6.32 -28.54 -37.85
CA MET A 1 -6.32 -27.31 -38.68
C MET A 1 -7.60 -27.30 -39.49
N ASN A 2 -8.29 -26.16 -39.56
CA ASN A 2 -9.42 -26.01 -40.47
C ASN A 2 -8.91 -25.85 -41.92
N ASN A 3 -9.79 -26.04 -42.91
CA ASN A 3 -9.44 -25.95 -44.34
C ASN A 3 -8.76 -24.60 -44.69
N PHE A 4 -9.26 -23.50 -44.10
CA PHE A 4 -8.66 -22.18 -44.25
C PHE A 4 -7.19 -22.13 -43.80
N GLN A 5 -6.86 -22.67 -42.61
CA GLN A 5 -5.48 -22.71 -42.11
C GLN A 5 -4.55 -23.55 -42.99
N GLN A 6 -5.06 -24.63 -43.58
CA GLN A 6 -4.30 -25.47 -44.50
C GLN A 6 -4.00 -24.73 -45.81
N LEU A 7 -4.97 -23.98 -46.35
CA LEU A 7 -4.79 -23.18 -47.56
C LEU A 7 -3.79 -22.04 -47.38
N MET A 8 -3.76 -21.39 -46.22
CA MET A 8 -2.86 -20.26 -45.96
C MET A 8 -1.38 -20.66 -45.78
N ILE A 9 -1.07 -21.95 -45.62
CA ILE A 9 0.30 -22.47 -45.43
C ILE A 9 0.73 -23.45 -46.54
N ALA A 10 -0.15 -23.73 -47.51
CA ALA A 10 0.14 -24.69 -48.56
C ALA A 10 1.16 -24.12 -49.57
N GLU A 11 2.11 -24.97 -50.00
CA GLU A 11 3.08 -24.61 -51.03
C GLU A 11 2.43 -24.57 -52.42
N ASP A 12 2.89 -23.68 -53.31
CA ASP A 12 2.28 -23.38 -54.61
C ASP A 12 2.05 -24.60 -55.53
N GLY A 13 2.71 -25.73 -55.27
CA GLY A 13 2.56 -26.99 -56.02
C GLY A 13 1.43 -27.91 -55.56
N SER A 14 0.79 -27.66 -54.42
CA SER A 14 -0.21 -28.56 -53.81
C SER A 14 -1.65 -28.02 -53.76
N ILE A 15 -1.89 -26.83 -54.33
CA ILE A 15 -3.20 -26.16 -54.35
C ILE A 15 -3.76 -26.00 -55.76
N THR A 16 -5.07 -26.19 -55.87
CA THR A 16 -5.87 -26.06 -57.10
C THR A 16 -5.92 -24.62 -57.62
N VAL A 17 -6.41 -24.44 -58.85
CA VAL A 17 -6.55 -23.11 -59.47
C VAL A 17 -7.56 -22.25 -58.69
N GLU A 18 -8.65 -22.86 -58.23
CA GLU A 18 -9.68 -22.22 -57.42
C GLU A 18 -9.14 -21.78 -56.04
N GLU A 19 -8.31 -22.62 -55.41
CA GLU A 19 -7.65 -22.31 -54.14
C GLU A 19 -6.63 -21.18 -54.27
N LYS A 20 -5.83 -21.17 -55.35
CA LYS A 20 -4.94 -20.02 -55.67
C LYS A 20 -5.72 -18.72 -55.85
N LYS A 21 -6.85 -18.77 -56.57
CA LYS A 21 -7.72 -17.60 -56.76
C LYS A 21 -8.30 -17.12 -55.43
N PHE A 22 -8.72 -18.05 -54.56
CA PHE A 22 -9.18 -17.71 -53.21
C PHE A 22 -8.09 -17.01 -52.40
N ILE A 23 -6.86 -17.55 -52.36
CA ILE A 23 -5.74 -16.98 -51.61
C ILE A 23 -5.40 -15.57 -52.12
N SER A 24 -5.32 -15.38 -53.45
CA SER A 24 -5.07 -14.06 -54.05
C SER A 24 -6.15 -13.06 -53.64
N LEU A 25 -7.42 -13.41 -53.84
CA LEU A 25 -8.54 -12.53 -53.51
C LEU A 25 -8.61 -12.22 -52.00
N HIS A 26 -8.34 -13.21 -51.15
CA HIS A 26 -8.26 -13.01 -49.71
C HIS A 26 -7.18 -12.00 -49.35
N ASN A 27 -5.96 -12.16 -49.89
CA ASN A 27 -4.85 -11.25 -49.64
C ASN A 27 -5.14 -9.84 -50.16
N GLU A 28 -5.78 -9.71 -51.32
CA GLU A 28 -6.25 -8.42 -51.86
C GLU A 28 -7.28 -7.76 -50.94
N ILE A 29 -8.26 -8.50 -50.42
CA ILE A 29 -9.26 -7.97 -49.47
C ILE A 29 -8.57 -7.47 -48.19
N ILE A 30 -7.62 -8.25 -47.64
CA ILE A 30 -6.86 -7.84 -46.46
C ILE A 30 -6.00 -6.61 -46.75
N HIS A 31 -5.37 -6.54 -47.92
CA HIS A 31 -4.58 -5.39 -48.34
C HIS A 31 -5.45 -4.12 -48.49
N CYS A 32 -6.59 -4.22 -49.17
CA CYS A 32 -7.57 -3.14 -49.29
C CYS A 32 -8.05 -2.65 -47.91
N GLY A 33 -8.30 -3.57 -46.98
CA GLY A 33 -8.66 -3.23 -45.60
C GLY A 33 -7.57 -2.44 -44.88
N ARG A 34 -6.31 -2.87 -45.00
CA ARG A 34 -5.15 -2.14 -44.43
C ARG A 34 -5.00 -0.75 -45.03
N MET A 35 -5.08 -0.62 -46.35
CA MET A 35 -5.00 0.66 -47.05
C MET A 35 -6.12 1.61 -46.64
N THR A 36 -7.34 1.11 -46.48
CA THR A 36 -8.48 1.89 -46.00
C THR A 36 -8.21 2.49 -44.62
N CYS A 37 -7.58 1.73 -43.73
CA CYS A 37 -7.26 2.20 -42.38
C CYS A 37 -6.12 3.23 -42.37
N GLU A 38 -5.06 2.99 -43.15
CA GLU A 38 -3.99 3.98 -43.31
C GLU A 38 -4.55 5.29 -43.89
N PHE A 39 -5.40 5.22 -44.92
CA PHE A 39 -6.05 6.42 -45.47
C PHE A 39 -7.00 7.09 -44.49
N ALA A 40 -7.70 6.35 -43.64
CA ALA A 40 -8.52 6.94 -42.58
C ALA A 40 -7.68 7.71 -41.55
N ILE A 41 -6.49 7.21 -41.19
CA ILE A 41 -5.53 7.91 -40.32
C ILE A 41 -5.01 9.17 -41.02
N GLN A 42 -4.59 9.06 -42.28
CA GLN A 42 -4.10 10.20 -43.05
C GLN A 42 -5.20 11.28 -43.21
N MET A 43 -6.44 10.86 -43.45
CA MET A 43 -7.59 11.76 -43.47
C MET A 43 -7.78 12.46 -42.13
N ALA A 44 -7.68 11.75 -41.00
CA ALA A 44 -7.77 12.34 -39.67
C ALA A 44 -6.68 13.41 -39.44
N ILE A 45 -5.44 13.13 -39.85
CA ILE A 45 -4.32 14.09 -39.80
C ILE A 45 -4.64 15.35 -40.62
N LYS A 46 -5.14 15.18 -41.85
CA LYS A 46 -5.46 16.30 -42.74
C LYS A 46 -6.67 17.11 -42.28
N LEU A 47 -7.68 16.45 -41.70
CA LEU A 47 -8.80 17.12 -41.05
C LEU A 47 -8.34 17.95 -39.85
N LYS A 48 -7.39 17.41 -39.06
CA LYS A 48 -6.78 18.12 -37.93
C LYS A 48 -5.99 19.35 -38.39
N GLU A 49 -5.12 19.20 -39.39
CA GLU A 49 -4.34 20.30 -39.99
C GLU A 49 -5.27 21.42 -40.49
N MET A 50 -6.30 21.07 -41.25
CA MET A 50 -7.33 22.01 -41.72
C MET A 50 -8.04 22.74 -40.58
N ARG A 51 -8.36 22.03 -39.48
CA ARG A 51 -9.03 22.59 -38.29
C ARG A 51 -8.12 23.53 -37.52
N ASP A 52 -6.91 23.08 -37.19
CA ASP A 52 -5.97 23.74 -36.27
C ASP A 52 -5.37 24.99 -36.94
N ASP A 53 -4.98 24.88 -38.21
CA ASP A 53 -4.44 26.00 -38.99
C ASP A 53 -5.54 26.91 -39.58
N LYS A 54 -6.81 26.54 -39.37
CA LYS A 54 -8.00 27.27 -39.86
C LYS A 54 -8.00 27.54 -41.36
N LEU A 55 -7.42 26.64 -42.15
CA LEU A 55 -7.29 26.81 -43.61
C LEU A 55 -8.65 26.89 -44.33
N TYR A 56 -9.72 26.39 -43.71
CA TYR A 56 -11.09 26.49 -44.23
C TYR A 56 -11.56 27.94 -44.40
N VAL A 57 -10.99 28.89 -43.64
CA VAL A 57 -11.30 30.33 -43.76
C VAL A 57 -10.83 30.88 -45.10
N ILE A 58 -9.73 30.35 -45.66
CA ILE A 58 -9.22 30.74 -46.99
C ILE A 58 -10.25 30.42 -48.08
N ALA A 59 -11.00 29.33 -47.90
CA ALA A 59 -12.06 28.92 -48.80
C ALA A 59 -13.40 29.61 -48.52
N GLY A 60 -13.46 30.56 -47.57
CA GLY A 60 -14.65 31.34 -47.25
C GLY A 60 -15.61 30.71 -46.24
N PHE A 61 -15.21 29.64 -45.55
CA PHE A 61 -16.01 29.05 -44.46
C PHE A 61 -15.69 29.72 -43.12
N GLU A 62 -16.72 30.08 -42.35
CA GLU A 62 -16.53 30.65 -41.01
C GLU A 62 -16.15 29.61 -39.96
N LYS A 63 -16.63 28.37 -40.11
CA LYS A 63 -16.42 27.27 -39.16
C LYS A 63 -15.92 26.02 -39.87
N PHE A 64 -15.10 25.25 -39.15
CA PHE A 64 -14.62 23.94 -39.59
C PHE A 64 -15.78 22.98 -39.92
N GLY A 65 -16.84 22.99 -39.09
CA GLY A 65 -18.06 22.21 -39.30
C GLY A 65 -18.69 22.45 -40.67
N ASP A 66 -18.85 23.72 -41.06
CA ASP A 66 -19.44 24.09 -42.35
C ASP A 66 -18.59 23.59 -43.52
N TYR A 67 -17.27 23.71 -43.41
CA TYR A 67 -16.34 23.19 -44.41
C TYR A 67 -16.46 21.67 -44.58
N VAL A 68 -16.45 20.90 -43.48
CA VAL A 68 -16.50 19.44 -43.60
C VAL A 68 -17.83 18.95 -44.14
N GLU A 69 -18.95 19.59 -43.78
CA GLU A 69 -20.27 19.20 -44.27
C GLU A 69 -20.49 19.57 -45.74
N GLN A 70 -20.07 20.77 -46.15
CA GLN A 70 -20.41 21.32 -47.47
C GLN A 70 -19.34 21.01 -48.54
N ALA A 71 -18.05 20.97 -48.18
CA ALA A 71 -16.96 20.76 -49.13
C ALA A 71 -16.36 19.35 -49.08
N VAL A 72 -16.30 18.73 -47.90
CA VAL A 72 -15.69 17.39 -47.73
C VAL A 72 -16.74 16.27 -47.81
N GLY A 73 -18.01 16.56 -47.51
CA GLY A 73 -19.09 15.57 -47.52
C GLY A 73 -19.14 14.69 -46.27
N LEU A 74 -18.53 15.13 -45.16
CA LEU A 74 -18.55 14.44 -43.87
C LEU A 74 -19.42 15.19 -42.89
N LYS A 75 -20.15 14.47 -42.02
CA LYS A 75 -20.82 15.12 -40.89
C LYS A 75 -19.79 15.67 -39.91
N GLU A 76 -20.06 16.84 -39.33
CA GLU A 76 -19.14 17.51 -38.39
C GLU A 76 -18.70 16.55 -37.27
N ARG A 77 -19.65 15.83 -36.67
CA ARG A 77 -19.37 14.83 -35.63
C ARG A 77 -18.41 13.73 -36.09
N GLN A 78 -18.50 13.29 -37.34
CA GLN A 78 -17.60 12.26 -37.89
C GLN A 78 -16.18 12.81 -38.01
N ALA A 79 -16.02 14.03 -38.56
CA ALA A 79 -14.73 14.67 -38.68
C ALA A 79 -14.02 14.81 -37.33
N TYR A 80 -14.75 15.27 -36.29
CA TYR A 80 -14.19 15.35 -34.93
C TYR A 80 -13.85 13.97 -34.34
N ASN A 81 -14.65 12.94 -34.58
CA ASN A 81 -14.33 11.59 -34.11
C ASN A 81 -13.03 11.06 -34.74
N TYR A 82 -12.85 11.26 -36.06
CA TYR A 82 -11.60 10.88 -36.73
C TYR A 82 -10.39 11.59 -36.12
N ILE A 83 -10.49 12.91 -35.90
CA ILE A 83 -9.40 13.67 -35.29
C ILE A 83 -9.11 13.18 -33.87
N LYS A 84 -10.15 12.99 -33.05
CA LYS A 84 -9.99 12.52 -31.66
C LYS A 84 -9.31 11.15 -31.59
N VAL A 85 -9.72 10.21 -32.44
CA VAL A 85 -9.10 8.88 -32.54
C VAL A 85 -7.61 8.98 -32.84
N TYR A 86 -7.21 9.91 -33.70
CA TYR A 86 -5.79 10.16 -34.00
C TYR A 86 -5.03 10.84 -32.84
N GLU A 87 -5.69 11.73 -32.09
CA GLU A 87 -5.08 12.46 -30.98
C GLU A 87 -4.84 11.58 -29.74
N ASP A 88 -5.78 10.69 -29.43
CA ASP A 88 -5.83 9.97 -28.14
C ASP A 88 -5.28 8.52 -28.22
N LEU A 89 -5.04 8.00 -29.43
CA LEU A 89 -4.54 6.63 -29.65
C LEU A 89 -3.15 6.64 -30.31
N PRO A 90 -2.20 5.81 -29.83
CA PRO A 90 -0.90 5.66 -30.48
C PRO A 90 -1.01 5.20 -31.94
N LYS A 91 -0.09 5.64 -32.82
CA LYS A 91 -0.11 5.27 -34.24
C LYS A 91 -0.02 3.74 -34.44
N ASP A 92 0.87 3.08 -33.70
CA ASP A 92 1.06 1.64 -33.76
C ASP A 92 -0.21 0.89 -33.33
N PHE A 93 -0.94 1.45 -32.37
CA PHE A 93 -2.24 0.93 -31.92
C PHE A 93 -3.28 1.00 -33.04
N LEU A 94 -3.40 2.15 -33.72
CA LEU A 94 -4.34 2.32 -34.83
C LEU A 94 -4.03 1.38 -36.00
N GLN A 95 -2.75 1.19 -36.32
CA GLN A 95 -2.32 0.28 -37.39
C GLN A 95 -2.56 -1.19 -37.05
N SER A 96 -2.28 -1.59 -35.80
CA SER A 96 -2.46 -2.97 -35.33
C SER A 96 -3.94 -3.33 -35.18
N ASN A 97 -4.80 -2.33 -34.96
CA ASN A 97 -6.23 -2.49 -34.69
C ASN A 97 -7.13 -1.95 -35.81
N ALA A 98 -6.59 -1.83 -37.02
CA ALA A 98 -7.28 -1.42 -38.24
C ALA A 98 -8.70 -2.03 -38.41
N LYS A 99 -8.87 -3.30 -38.01
CA LYS A 99 -10.12 -4.06 -38.16
C LYS A 99 -11.24 -3.66 -37.18
N ILE A 100 -10.95 -2.88 -36.14
CA ILE A 100 -11.89 -2.55 -35.05
C ILE A 100 -12.94 -1.51 -35.49
N GLY A 101 -12.63 -0.69 -36.50
CA GLY A 101 -13.51 0.37 -37.00
C GLY A 101 -13.55 1.61 -36.09
N VAL A 102 -13.78 2.78 -36.72
CA VAL A 102 -13.58 4.12 -36.12
C VAL A 102 -14.47 4.35 -34.90
N THR A 103 -15.73 3.87 -34.91
CA THR A 103 -16.66 4.07 -33.79
C THR A 103 -16.18 3.38 -32.51
N LYS A 104 -15.66 2.15 -32.62
CA LYS A 104 -15.13 1.42 -31.46
C LYS A 104 -13.80 2.02 -31.00
N LEU A 105 -12.93 2.41 -31.94
CA LEU A 105 -11.69 3.15 -31.62
C LEU A 105 -11.98 4.47 -30.88
N THR A 106 -13.05 5.18 -31.26
CA THR A 106 -13.47 6.42 -30.57
C THR A 106 -13.91 6.15 -29.12
N LEU A 107 -14.59 5.03 -28.87
CA LEU A 107 -14.97 4.62 -27.51
C LEU A 107 -13.75 4.26 -26.66
N LEU A 108 -12.79 3.53 -27.25
CA LEU A 108 -11.52 3.23 -26.60
C LEU A 108 -10.70 4.49 -26.32
N ALA A 109 -10.73 5.48 -27.21
CA ALA A 109 -10.10 6.79 -27.01
C ALA A 109 -10.73 7.57 -25.85
N SER A 110 -12.03 7.40 -25.59
CA SER A 110 -12.73 8.14 -24.52
C SER A 110 -12.50 7.62 -23.10
N ILE A 111 -11.85 6.47 -22.93
CA ILE A 111 -11.55 5.86 -21.63
C ILE A 111 -10.05 5.97 -21.30
N THR A 112 -9.71 5.74 -20.03
CA THR A 112 -8.32 5.73 -19.54
C THR A 112 -7.48 4.66 -20.24
N ALA A 113 -6.16 4.85 -20.29
CA ALA A 113 -5.24 3.87 -20.87
C ALA A 113 -5.34 2.50 -20.17
N SER A 114 -5.42 2.49 -18.84
CA SER A 114 -5.58 1.27 -18.04
C SER A 114 -6.86 0.51 -18.40
N ASN A 115 -8.01 1.21 -18.46
CA ASN A 115 -9.29 0.56 -18.80
C ASN A 115 -9.29 0.07 -20.25
N ARG A 116 -8.60 0.78 -21.14
CA ARG A 116 -8.42 0.38 -22.54
C ARG A 116 -7.61 -0.90 -22.65
N GLU A 117 -6.50 -1.01 -21.94
CA GLU A 117 -5.65 -2.21 -21.90
C GLU A 117 -6.45 -3.40 -21.38
N GLU A 118 -7.15 -3.24 -20.25
CA GLU A 118 -7.96 -4.31 -19.67
C GLU A 118 -9.06 -4.81 -20.62
N ILE A 119 -9.76 -3.89 -21.29
CA ILE A 119 -10.76 -4.26 -22.30
C ILE A 119 -10.10 -5.00 -23.47
N MET A 120 -8.93 -4.58 -23.92
CA MET A 120 -8.26 -5.20 -25.06
C MET A 120 -7.64 -6.56 -24.75
N GLU A 121 -7.22 -6.80 -23.51
CA GLU A 121 -6.71 -8.09 -23.07
C GLU A 121 -7.83 -9.13 -22.91
N ASN A 122 -8.99 -8.69 -22.44
CA ASN A 122 -10.08 -9.61 -22.09
C ASN A 122 -11.11 -9.80 -23.21
N GLU A 123 -11.16 -8.89 -24.20
CA GLU A 123 -12.24 -8.87 -25.19
C GLU A 123 -11.76 -8.79 -26.63
N ASN A 124 -12.37 -9.60 -27.50
CA ASN A 124 -12.18 -9.47 -28.94
C ASN A 124 -13.03 -8.33 -29.49
N ILE A 125 -12.47 -7.11 -29.42
CA ILE A 125 -13.16 -5.88 -29.84
C ILE A 125 -13.56 -5.92 -31.32
N GLY A 126 -12.87 -6.70 -32.15
CA GLY A 126 -13.22 -6.89 -33.56
C GLY A 126 -14.60 -7.54 -33.73
N GLU A 127 -14.96 -8.47 -32.84
CA GLU A 127 -16.15 -9.32 -32.97
C GLU A 127 -17.38 -8.79 -32.23
N ILE A 128 -17.21 -8.08 -31.11
CA ILE A 128 -18.34 -7.52 -30.35
C ILE A 128 -19.00 -6.33 -31.08
N SER A 129 -20.25 -6.04 -30.80
CA SER A 129 -20.94 -4.86 -31.30
C SER A 129 -20.50 -3.57 -30.57
N VAL A 130 -20.80 -2.42 -31.15
CA VAL A 130 -20.59 -1.10 -30.50
C VAL A 130 -21.38 -0.99 -29.19
N ARG A 131 -22.56 -1.63 -29.13
CA ARG A 131 -23.42 -1.61 -27.93
C ARG A 131 -22.78 -2.43 -26.81
N GLU A 132 -22.35 -3.65 -27.10
CA GLU A 132 -21.67 -4.51 -26.12
C GLU A 132 -20.38 -3.86 -25.61
N LEU A 133 -19.59 -3.21 -26.47
CA LEU A 133 -18.42 -2.47 -26.04
C LEU A 133 -18.76 -1.35 -25.03
N LYS A 134 -19.85 -0.61 -25.26
CA LYS A 134 -20.30 0.43 -24.31
C LYS A 134 -20.72 -0.16 -22.97
N ASP A 135 -21.45 -1.28 -23.00
CA ASP A 135 -21.91 -1.94 -21.78
C ASP A 135 -20.71 -2.43 -20.96
N LYS A 136 -19.70 -3.03 -21.62
CA LYS A 136 -18.45 -3.48 -20.97
C LYS A 136 -17.64 -2.32 -20.39
N ILE A 137 -17.48 -1.22 -21.13
CA ILE A 137 -16.82 -0.01 -20.62
C ILE A 137 -17.50 0.47 -19.34
N LYS A 138 -18.83 0.53 -19.34
CA LYS A 138 -19.61 0.99 -18.19
C LYS A 138 -19.51 0.06 -16.98
N GLU A 139 -19.52 -1.24 -17.20
CA GLU A 139 -19.31 -2.22 -16.13
C GLU A 139 -17.91 -2.11 -15.53
N LEU A 140 -16.91 -1.90 -16.38
CA LEU A 140 -15.54 -1.72 -15.93
C LEU A 140 -15.38 -0.43 -15.12
N GLU A 141 -15.86 0.70 -15.63
CA GLU A 141 -15.84 1.99 -14.92
C GLU A 141 -16.50 1.89 -13.54
N LYS A 142 -17.68 1.24 -13.46
CA LYS A 142 -18.37 1.02 -12.18
C LYS A 142 -17.57 0.15 -11.23
N THR A 143 -16.85 -0.84 -11.76
CA THR A 143 -16.00 -1.73 -10.96
C THR A 143 -14.78 -0.95 -10.43
N THR A 144 -14.12 -0.18 -11.28
CA THR A 144 -13.01 0.70 -10.91
C THR A 144 -13.43 1.71 -9.84
N GLU A 145 -14.58 2.38 -10.02
CA GLU A 145 -15.13 3.31 -9.03
C GLU A 145 -15.39 2.64 -7.68
N ARG A 146 -15.99 1.44 -7.68
CA ARG A 146 -16.23 0.68 -6.46
C ARG A 146 -14.93 0.29 -5.77
N MET A 147 -13.94 -0.19 -6.52
CA MET A 147 -12.63 -0.52 -5.97
C MET A 147 -11.96 0.70 -5.34
N GLN A 148 -12.06 1.87 -5.98
CA GLN A 148 -11.53 3.11 -5.42
C GLN A 148 -12.22 3.47 -4.10
N LEU A 149 -13.55 3.39 -4.04
CA LEU A 149 -14.30 3.63 -2.80
C LEU A 149 -13.93 2.65 -1.68
N ASP A 150 -13.74 1.38 -2.01
CA ASP A 150 -13.32 0.37 -1.04
C ASP A 150 -11.89 0.68 -0.53
N LEU A 151 -10.97 1.09 -1.41
CA LEU A 151 -9.61 1.51 -1.03
C LEU A 151 -9.62 2.73 -0.12
N ASP A 152 -10.41 3.76 -0.45
CA ASP A 152 -10.55 4.96 0.38
C ASP A 152 -11.12 4.60 1.76
N PHE A 153 -12.14 3.73 1.80
CA PHE A 153 -12.72 3.24 3.05
C PHE A 153 -11.68 2.47 3.90
N TYR A 154 -10.90 1.58 3.30
CA TYR A 154 -9.86 0.84 4.03
C TYR A 154 -8.71 1.75 4.50
N ALA A 155 -8.39 2.81 3.75
CA ALA A 155 -7.41 3.81 4.18
C ALA A 155 -7.90 4.55 5.44
N ASP A 156 -9.15 4.99 5.44
CA ASP A 156 -9.79 5.64 6.59
C ASP A 156 -9.87 4.71 7.81
N GLU A 157 -10.26 3.44 7.63
CA GLU A 157 -10.29 2.47 8.74
C GLU A 157 -8.90 2.19 9.29
N LYS A 158 -7.89 2.07 8.42
CA LYS A 158 -6.49 1.88 8.83
C LYS A 158 -6.00 3.08 9.64
N GLU A 159 -6.31 4.30 9.21
CA GLU A 159 -5.89 5.51 9.93
C GLU A 159 -6.52 5.60 11.32
N LYS A 160 -7.83 5.32 11.42
CA LYS A 160 -8.54 5.24 12.71
C LYS A 160 -7.94 4.18 13.63
N ALA A 161 -7.67 2.98 13.12
CA ALA A 161 -7.05 1.91 13.92
C ALA A 161 -5.66 2.31 14.43
N ILE A 162 -4.85 2.99 13.62
CA ILE A 162 -3.54 3.51 14.03
C ILE A 162 -3.70 4.56 15.14
N GLU A 163 -4.67 5.45 15.02
CA GLU A 163 -4.93 6.50 16.02
C GLU A 163 -5.39 5.91 17.36
N GLU A 164 -6.31 4.94 17.33
CA GLU A 164 -6.75 4.20 18.52
C GLU A 164 -5.59 3.47 19.21
N ILE A 165 -4.70 2.83 18.43
CA ILE A 165 -3.50 2.17 18.97
C ILE A 165 -2.57 3.19 19.63
N LYS A 166 -2.33 4.35 19.00
CA LYS A 166 -1.49 5.41 19.56
C LYS A 166 -2.08 5.96 20.87
N GLU A 167 -3.38 6.19 20.92
CA GLU A 167 -4.04 6.70 22.13
C GLU A 167 -3.98 5.66 23.27
N SER A 168 -4.19 4.38 22.96
CA SER A 168 -4.06 3.28 23.91
C SER A 168 -2.63 3.16 24.46
N GLN A 169 -1.61 3.23 23.60
CA GLN A 169 -0.20 3.21 24.01
C GLN A 169 0.15 4.41 24.90
N LYS A 170 -0.36 5.61 24.58
CA LYS A 170 -0.16 6.81 25.40
C LYS A 170 -0.75 6.63 26.80
N LYS A 171 -1.99 6.13 26.92
CA LYS A 171 -2.62 5.84 28.22
C LYS A 171 -1.82 4.81 29.03
N GLN A 172 -1.31 3.76 28.39
CA GLN A 172 -0.46 2.77 29.06
C GLN A 172 0.85 3.36 29.58
N LEU A 173 1.49 4.26 28.82
CA LEU A 173 2.67 5.01 29.25
C LEU A 173 2.39 5.86 30.48
N GLU A 174 1.32 6.66 30.43
CA GLU A 174 0.91 7.53 31.55
C GLU A 174 0.61 6.72 32.82
N ASP A 175 -0.08 5.59 32.71
CA ASP A 175 -0.37 4.69 33.83
C ASP A 175 0.90 4.06 34.43
N LEU A 176 1.84 3.64 33.58
CA LEU A 176 3.11 3.05 34.03
C LEU A 176 3.96 4.09 34.77
N GLU A 177 4.04 5.31 34.23
CA GLU A 177 4.70 6.44 34.88
C GLU A 177 4.07 6.80 36.22
N ALA A 178 2.73 6.82 36.30
CA ALA A 178 2.01 7.10 37.53
C ALA A 178 2.29 6.03 38.61
N LYS A 179 2.33 4.75 38.23
CA LYS A 179 2.69 3.65 39.13
C LYS A 179 4.13 3.77 39.63
N GLN A 180 5.08 4.06 38.73
CA GLN A 180 6.48 4.25 39.09
C GLN A 180 6.69 5.46 40.01
N LYS A 181 6.00 6.59 39.76
CA LYS A 181 6.03 7.78 40.65
C LYS A 181 5.51 7.46 42.05
N LYS A 182 4.39 6.73 42.16
CA LYS A 182 3.85 6.30 43.45
C LYS A 182 4.82 5.37 44.20
N GLN A 183 5.48 4.45 43.50
CA GLN A 183 6.49 3.57 44.08
C GLN A 183 7.71 4.35 44.56
N LEU A 184 8.17 5.32 43.77
CA LEU A 184 9.29 6.19 44.12
C LEU A 184 9.00 7.00 45.39
N GLU A 185 7.79 7.54 45.53
CA GLU A 185 7.40 8.28 46.74
C GLU A 185 7.38 7.40 47.99
N LYS A 186 6.89 6.14 47.87
CA LYS A 186 6.94 5.16 48.96
C LYS A 186 8.37 4.84 49.39
N LEU A 187 9.26 4.53 48.44
CA LEU A 187 10.66 4.24 48.72
C LEU A 187 11.38 5.43 49.36
N LYS A 188 11.08 6.66 48.94
CA LYS A 188 11.63 7.88 49.57
C LYS A 188 11.20 8.00 51.04
N LYS A 189 9.91 7.79 51.35
CA LYS A 189 9.39 7.80 52.73
C LYS A 189 10.03 6.72 53.59
N GLU A 190 10.20 5.51 53.07
CA GLU A 190 10.87 4.42 53.78
C GLU A 190 12.35 4.70 54.03
N LYS A 191 13.06 5.24 53.03
CA LYS A 191 14.46 5.66 53.18
C LYS A 191 14.59 6.72 54.27
N GLU A 192 13.68 7.69 54.33
CA GLU A 192 13.71 8.77 55.31
C GLU A 192 13.51 8.25 56.74
N LYS A 193 12.58 7.31 56.95
CA LYS A 193 12.42 6.60 58.23
C LYS A 193 13.68 5.84 58.62
N LEU A 194 14.24 5.07 57.68
CA LEU A 194 15.45 4.29 57.93
C LEU A 194 16.66 5.19 58.24
N LYS A 195 16.74 6.37 57.59
CA LYS A 195 17.77 7.38 57.87
C LYS A 195 17.65 7.92 59.30
N GLN A 196 16.43 8.22 59.75
CA GLN A 196 16.18 8.65 61.14
C GLN A 196 16.58 7.56 62.14
N GLU A 197 16.29 6.28 61.86
CA GLU A 197 16.70 5.17 62.71
C GLU A 197 18.23 4.97 62.77
N VAL A 198 18.93 5.16 61.64
CA VAL A 198 20.40 5.13 61.63
C VAL A 198 20.96 6.29 62.45
N GLU A 199 20.36 7.48 62.35
CA GLU A 199 20.80 8.68 63.07
C GLU A 199 20.56 8.57 64.59
N THR A 200 19.45 7.98 65.03
CA THR A 200 19.20 7.70 66.45
C THR A 200 20.18 6.65 67.00
N LEU A 201 20.49 5.60 66.23
CA LEU A 201 21.50 4.61 66.61
C LEU A 201 22.91 5.20 66.70
N LYS A 202 23.27 6.14 65.81
CA LYS A 202 24.55 6.89 65.85
C LYS A 202 24.67 7.84 67.04
N ASN A 203 23.57 8.50 67.39
CA ASN A 203 23.53 9.50 68.47
C ASN A 203 23.23 8.89 69.85
N THR A 204 22.99 7.57 69.94
CA THR A 204 22.87 6.91 71.25
C THR A 204 24.25 7.00 71.95
N PRO A 205 24.34 7.46 73.21
CA PRO A 205 25.56 8.10 73.72
C PRO A 205 26.82 7.22 73.65
N LYS A 206 27.91 7.82 73.16
CA LYS A 206 29.31 7.37 73.33
C LYS A 206 29.83 7.54 74.76
N GLU A 207 28.98 7.85 75.74
CA GLU A 207 29.37 8.24 77.11
C GLU A 207 30.08 7.15 77.93
N ILE A 208 30.29 5.98 77.35
CA ILE A 208 30.76 4.82 78.08
C ILE A 208 31.98 4.18 77.39
N GLU A 209 32.51 4.76 76.30
CA GLU A 209 33.71 4.27 75.60
C GLU A 209 34.96 4.20 76.53
N THR A 210 34.95 4.93 77.65
CA THR A 210 36.00 4.87 78.69
C THR A 210 35.73 3.90 79.85
N VAL A 211 34.51 3.34 79.99
CA VAL A 211 34.13 2.39 81.07
C VAL A 211 33.90 0.96 80.54
N TYR A 212 33.51 0.79 79.27
CA TYR A 212 33.13 -0.52 78.65
C TYR A 212 34.28 -1.53 78.47
N LYS A 213 35.55 -1.14 78.49
CA LYS A 213 36.68 -2.02 78.14
C LYS A 213 37.05 -3.08 79.20
N LYS A 214 36.23 -3.30 80.24
CA LYS A 214 36.56 -4.20 81.36
C LYS A 214 35.51 -5.28 81.67
N ASP A 215 34.38 -5.34 80.97
CA ASP A 215 33.27 -6.26 81.27
C ASP A 215 32.77 -7.01 80.00
N PRO A 216 32.80 -8.36 79.95
CA PRO A 216 32.51 -9.13 78.73
C PRO A 216 31.08 -9.04 78.17
N GLU A 217 30.06 -8.78 79.00
CA GLU A 217 28.66 -8.64 78.54
C GLU A 217 28.44 -7.33 77.78
N LEU A 218 29.13 -6.29 78.26
CA LEU A 218 29.09 -4.93 77.74
C LEU A 218 29.81 -4.83 76.37
N GLU A 219 30.84 -5.64 76.12
CA GLU A 219 31.52 -5.75 74.81
C GLU A 219 30.62 -6.42 73.75
N LYS A 220 29.83 -7.44 74.13
CA LYS A 220 28.84 -8.08 73.25
C LYS A 220 27.74 -7.12 72.81
N ASP A 221 27.20 -6.32 73.72
CA ASP A 221 26.17 -5.32 73.42
C ASP A 221 26.66 -4.26 72.41
N LEU A 222 27.93 -3.87 72.53
CA LEU A 222 28.59 -2.92 71.62
C LEU A 222 28.76 -3.52 70.21
N ASP A 223 29.19 -4.78 70.13
CA ASP A 223 29.34 -5.51 68.87
C ASP A 223 27.99 -5.74 68.17
N GLU A 224 26.95 -6.11 68.91
CA GLU A 224 25.58 -6.29 68.39
C GLU A 224 25.01 -4.98 67.85
N LYS A 225 25.20 -3.87 68.57
CA LYS A 225 24.76 -2.54 68.14
C LYS A 225 25.53 -2.05 66.91
N THR A 226 26.83 -2.32 66.85
CA THR A 226 27.68 -1.98 65.70
C THR A 226 27.27 -2.79 64.47
N LYS A 227 26.97 -4.09 64.61
CA LYS A 227 26.39 -4.91 63.53
C LYS A 227 25.04 -4.37 63.06
N SER A 228 24.12 -4.08 63.99
CA SER A 228 22.80 -3.56 63.65
C SER A 228 22.88 -2.23 62.88
N LEU A 229 23.81 -1.36 63.25
CA LEU A 229 24.07 -0.10 62.56
C LEU A 229 24.61 -0.35 61.14
N GLN A 230 25.59 -1.25 60.97
CA GLN A 230 26.12 -1.61 59.65
C GLN A 230 25.05 -2.24 58.74
N ASP A 231 24.18 -3.09 59.29
CA ASP A 231 23.11 -3.73 58.52
C ASP A 231 22.07 -2.70 58.04
N LYS A 232 21.68 -1.75 58.89
CA LYS A 232 20.78 -0.66 58.49
C LYS A 232 21.42 0.33 57.52
N GLU A 233 22.72 0.60 57.63
CA GLU A 233 23.44 1.41 56.66
C GLU A 233 23.48 0.75 55.27
N LYS A 234 23.72 -0.57 55.21
CA LYS A 234 23.62 -1.35 53.96
C LYS A 234 22.21 -1.34 53.38
N GLU A 235 21.18 -1.44 54.23
CA GLU A 235 19.79 -1.37 53.76
C GLU A 235 19.43 0.02 53.21
N LEU A 236 19.96 1.08 53.83
CA LEU A 236 19.79 2.46 53.35
C LEU A 236 20.48 2.69 52.00
N GLU A 237 21.66 2.13 51.80
CA GLU A 237 22.39 2.17 50.53
C GLU A 237 21.60 1.44 49.43
N LYS A 238 21.11 0.22 49.70
CA LYS A 238 20.24 -0.53 48.77
C LYS A 238 18.98 0.25 48.38
N LYS A 239 18.28 0.85 49.35
CA LYS A 239 17.10 1.69 49.06
C LYS A 239 17.47 2.92 48.21
N GLN A 240 18.66 3.49 48.39
CA GLN A 240 19.12 4.59 47.55
C GLN A 240 19.41 4.13 46.11
N GLU A 241 19.98 2.95 45.92
CA GLU A 241 20.20 2.35 44.59
C GLU A 241 18.88 2.06 43.87
N GLU A 242 17.88 1.52 44.58
CA GLU A 242 16.53 1.28 44.04
C GLU A 242 15.86 2.59 43.59
N ILE A 243 15.96 3.66 44.39
CA ILE A 243 15.48 5.00 44.04
C ILE A 243 16.16 5.53 42.79
N ASN A 244 17.50 5.45 42.73
CA ASN A 244 18.28 5.91 41.58
C ASN A 244 17.88 5.15 40.31
N THR A 245 17.66 3.84 40.42
CA THR A 245 17.26 2.97 39.31
C THR A 245 15.86 3.32 38.81
N LEU A 246 14.90 3.53 39.72
CA LEU A 246 13.54 3.97 39.35
C LEU A 246 13.53 5.38 38.76
N GLN A 247 14.35 6.30 39.25
CA GLN A 247 14.48 7.65 38.69
C GLN A 247 15.04 7.61 37.26
N LYS A 248 16.04 6.76 37.01
CA LYS A 248 16.57 6.55 35.64
C LYS A 248 15.49 6.06 34.69
N LYS A 249 14.69 5.06 35.09
CA LYS A 249 13.55 4.55 34.31
C LYS A 249 12.49 5.60 33.99
N LEU A 250 12.25 6.53 34.92
CA LEU A 250 11.33 7.67 34.76
C LEU A 250 11.87 8.77 33.84
N SER A 251 13.19 8.94 33.79
CA SER A 251 13.84 9.93 32.91
C SER A 251 14.21 9.39 31.53
N ALA A 252 14.24 8.07 31.36
CA ALA A 252 14.62 7.39 30.13
C ALA A 252 13.38 6.99 29.32
N ASN A 253 13.57 6.79 28.02
CA ASN A 253 12.56 6.23 27.10
C ASN A 253 12.25 4.73 27.39
N ASP A 254 12.63 4.23 28.56
CA ASP A 254 12.53 2.83 28.99
C ASP A 254 11.08 2.34 29.05
N ASN A 255 10.15 3.23 29.40
CA ASN A 255 8.72 2.88 29.43
C ASN A 255 8.19 2.57 28.02
N SER A 256 8.66 3.28 26.99
CA SER A 256 8.36 2.97 25.59
C SER A 256 8.91 1.61 25.19
N MET A 257 10.10 1.24 25.66
CA MET A 257 10.72 -0.07 25.38
C MET A 257 9.99 -1.22 26.10
N ILE A 258 9.45 -0.97 27.30
CA ILE A 258 8.62 -1.95 28.03
C ILE A 258 7.31 -2.21 27.26
N ILE A 259 6.63 -1.15 26.78
CA ILE A 259 5.44 -1.31 25.94
C ILE A 259 5.79 -2.03 24.64
N PHE A 260 6.90 -1.69 24.00
CA PHE A 260 7.37 -2.40 22.81
C PHE A 260 7.53 -3.90 23.08
N LYS A 261 8.18 -4.31 24.18
CA LYS A 261 8.32 -5.74 24.54
C LYS A 261 6.98 -6.43 24.71
N ILE A 262 6.03 -5.81 25.42
CA ILE A 262 4.68 -6.37 25.60
C ILE A 262 3.99 -6.54 24.23
N LYS A 263 4.03 -5.52 23.37
CA LYS A 263 3.42 -5.58 22.03
C LYS A 263 4.14 -6.56 21.12
N PHE A 264 5.44 -6.72 21.26
CA PHE A 264 6.23 -7.70 20.53
C PHE A 264 5.86 -9.13 20.96
N GLU A 265 5.66 -9.39 22.25
CA GLU A 265 5.17 -10.68 22.76
C GLU A 265 3.75 -10.99 22.26
N GLU A 266 2.85 -10.01 22.27
CA GLU A 266 1.51 -10.14 21.67
C GLU A 266 1.59 -10.46 20.16
N PHE A 267 2.46 -9.77 19.43
CA PHE A 267 2.72 -10.02 18.01
C PHE A 267 3.27 -11.43 17.77
N GLN A 268 4.25 -11.88 18.55
CA GLN A 268 4.80 -13.23 18.47
C GLN A 268 3.71 -14.29 18.70
N LYS A 269 2.85 -14.08 19.69
CA LYS A 269 1.72 -14.97 19.94
C LYS A 269 0.79 -15.06 18.73
N LYS A 270 0.41 -13.92 18.14
CA LYS A 270 -0.44 -13.87 16.95
C LYS A 270 0.21 -14.48 15.71
N ALA A 271 1.51 -14.26 15.52
CA ALA A 271 2.28 -14.88 14.44
C ALA A 271 2.31 -16.42 14.58
N ASN A 272 2.48 -16.94 15.80
CA ASN A 272 2.42 -18.38 16.06
C ASN A 272 1.02 -18.96 15.82
N GLU A 273 -0.04 -18.28 16.26
CA GLU A 273 -1.43 -18.66 15.96
C GLU A 273 -1.67 -18.72 14.43
N LEU A 274 -1.14 -17.75 13.69
CA LEU A 274 -1.23 -17.70 12.23
C LEU A 274 -0.45 -18.83 11.56
N LEU A 275 0.74 -19.17 12.06
CA LEU A 275 1.52 -20.31 11.55
C LEU A 275 0.76 -21.63 11.70
N ILE A 276 0.13 -21.86 12.86
CA ILE A 276 -0.72 -23.03 13.09
C ILE A 276 -1.89 -23.06 12.09
N ALA A 277 -2.54 -21.91 11.86
CA ALA A 277 -3.61 -21.82 10.86
C ALA A 277 -3.10 -22.12 9.44
N TYR A 278 -1.91 -21.60 9.09
CA TYR A 278 -1.26 -21.80 7.80
C TYR A 278 -0.91 -23.28 7.53
N GLU A 279 -0.50 -24.04 8.56
CA GLU A 279 -0.27 -25.48 8.42
C GLU A 279 -1.50 -26.26 7.96
N ASN A 280 -2.70 -25.77 8.30
CA ASN A 280 -3.98 -26.38 7.94
C ASN A 280 -4.51 -25.92 6.56
N VAL A 281 -3.81 -25.02 5.86
CA VAL A 281 -4.22 -24.54 4.52
C VAL A 281 -3.87 -25.58 3.45
N PRO A 282 -4.75 -25.84 2.46
CA PRO A 282 -4.43 -26.70 1.31
C PRO A 282 -3.18 -26.26 0.55
N GLU A 283 -2.37 -27.21 0.08
CA GLU A 283 -1.04 -26.94 -0.49
C GLU A 283 -1.08 -26.04 -1.73
N ASP A 284 -2.12 -26.15 -2.54
CA ASP A 284 -2.40 -25.31 -3.71
C ASP A 284 -2.67 -23.84 -3.35
N LYS A 285 -3.08 -23.56 -2.11
CA LYS A 285 -3.41 -22.21 -1.62
C LYS A 285 -2.32 -21.60 -0.75
N LYS A 286 -1.37 -22.39 -0.24
CA LYS A 286 -0.28 -21.93 0.63
C LYS A 286 0.57 -20.82 -0.01
N ILE A 287 0.81 -20.92 -1.32
CA ILE A 287 1.57 -19.89 -2.07
C ILE A 287 0.90 -18.51 -1.96
N ASN A 288 -0.43 -18.46 -2.06
CA ASN A 288 -1.17 -17.21 -1.97
C ASN A 288 -1.18 -16.65 -0.55
N CYS A 289 -1.33 -17.52 0.47
CA CYS A 289 -1.21 -17.11 1.87
C CYS A 289 0.19 -16.56 2.19
N LYS A 290 1.25 -17.19 1.67
CA LYS A 290 2.62 -16.70 1.85
C LYS A 290 2.83 -15.32 1.23
N LYS A 291 2.31 -15.10 0.01
CA LYS A 291 2.34 -13.78 -0.65
C LYS A 291 1.59 -12.72 0.16
N ALA A 292 0.43 -13.05 0.72
CA ALA A 292 -0.34 -12.11 1.54
C ALA A 292 0.42 -11.73 2.82
N ILE A 293 1.01 -12.70 3.52
CA ILE A 293 1.83 -12.44 4.72
C ILE A 293 3.04 -11.57 4.36
N GLN A 294 3.73 -11.88 3.27
CA GLN A 294 4.88 -11.11 2.80
C GLN A 294 4.49 -9.65 2.50
N ALA A 295 3.38 -9.42 1.80
CA ALA A 295 2.90 -8.07 1.50
C ALA A 295 2.58 -7.26 2.76
N VAL A 296 2.04 -7.90 3.80
CA VAL A 296 1.81 -7.23 5.10
C VAL A 296 3.13 -6.84 5.76
N LEU A 297 4.12 -7.74 5.76
CA LEU A 297 5.44 -7.45 6.36
C LEU A 297 6.19 -6.36 5.59
N ASP A 298 6.21 -6.43 4.27
CA ASP A 298 6.86 -5.42 3.41
C ASP A 298 6.18 -4.04 3.58
N GLY A 299 4.86 -4.02 3.80
CA GLY A 299 4.09 -2.80 4.05
C GLY A 299 4.30 -2.14 5.41
N LEU A 300 5.03 -2.77 6.35
CA LEU A 300 5.34 -2.20 7.66
C LEU A 300 6.47 -1.17 7.62
N ASN A 301 7.30 -1.12 6.57
CA ASN A 301 8.42 -0.17 6.41
C ASN A 301 9.26 0.03 7.70
N LEU A 302 9.56 -1.07 8.42
CA LEU A 302 10.40 -1.07 9.62
C LEU A 302 11.89 -1.06 9.27
#